data_AF-A0AAV8YQ98-F1
#
_entry.id   AF-A0AAV8YQ98-F1
#
_cell.length_a   1.000
_cell.length_b   1.000
_cell.length_c   1.000
_cell.angle_alpha   90.00
_cell.angle_beta   90.00
_cell.angle_gamma   90.00
#
_symmetry.space_group_name_H-M   'P 1'
#
loop_
_entity.id
_entity.type
_entity.pdbx_description
1 polymer ?
#
loop_
_entity_poly.entity_id
_entity_poly.type
_entity_poly.pdbx_seq_one_letter_code
_entity_poly.pdbx_strand_id
1 'polypeptide(L)' 'MLGHIVPGDPLDKTIVIRPLEPQPATHLAREFMIKTRRRKGLSQDVSINKFFDDPMLLELARQDVMLNYPLL' A
#
# COMPACT_ATOMS: atom_id res chain seq x y z
N MET A 1 25.14 -1.05 7.51
CA MET A 1 23.79 -1.59 7.75
C MET A 1 23.15 -1.82 6.39
N LEU A 2 23.19 -3.06 5.88
CA LEU A 2 22.47 -3.41 4.65
C LEU A 2 20.97 -3.31 4.96
N GLY A 3 20.24 -2.43 4.27
CA GLY A 3 18.80 -2.29 4.44
C GLY A 3 18.11 -3.55 3.93
N HIS A 4 17.64 -4.38 4.86
CA HIS A 4 16.77 -5.51 4.55
C HIS A 4 15.35 -5.03 4.24
N ILE A 5 14.67 -5.70 3.30
CA ILE A 5 13.27 -5.44 2.97
C ILE A 5 12.41 -5.83 4.17
N VAL A 6 11.49 -4.95 4.56
CA VAL A 6 10.52 -5.24 5.62
C VAL A 6 9.48 -6.23 5.07
N PRO A 7 9.19 -7.34 5.76
CA PRO A 7 8.20 -8.31 5.30
C PRO A 7 6.77 -7.73 5.25
N GLY A 8 6.00 -8.19 4.27
CA GLY A 8 4.60 -7.81 4.06
C GLY A 8 4.37 -6.83 2.92
N ASP A 9 3.10 -6.62 2.57
CA ASP A 9 2.69 -5.58 1.63
C ASP A 9 2.31 -4.30 2.41
N PRO A 10 2.98 -3.15 2.18
CA PRO A 10 2.62 -1.89 2.81
C PRO A 10 1.22 -1.37 2.41
N LEU A 11 0.70 -1.77 1.25
CA LEU A 11 -0.58 -1.29 0.70
C LEU A 11 -1.77 -2.21 1.00
N ASP A 12 -1.56 -3.38 1.60
CA ASP A 12 -2.63 -4.34 1.93
C ASP A 12 -3.61 -3.76 2.95
N LYS A 13 -4.81 -3.40 2.46
CA LYS A 13 -5.86 -2.77 3.28
C LYS A 13 -6.61 -3.71 4.21
N THR A 14 -6.43 -5.03 4.05
CA THR A 14 -7.07 -6.03 4.90
C THR A 14 -6.45 -6.09 6.29
N ILE A 15 -5.20 -5.62 6.42
CA ILE A 15 -4.45 -5.59 7.69
C ILE A 15 -4.87 -4.38 8.53
N VAL A 16 -5.50 -4.67 9.68
CA VAL A 16 -5.89 -3.69 10.69
C VAL A 16 -4.84 -3.60 11.80
N ILE A 17 -4.26 -2.41 12.00
CA ILE A 17 -3.24 -2.16 13.02
C ILE A 17 -3.90 -1.75 14.34
N ARG A 18 -3.82 -2.62 15.35
CA ARG A 18 -4.34 -2.35 16.69
C ARG A 18 -3.35 -1.51 17.51
N PRO A 19 -3.80 -0.47 18.23
CA PRO A 19 -2.92 0.31 19.10
C PRO A 19 -2.34 -0.55 20.22
N LEU A 20 -1.07 -0.30 20.55
CA LEU A 20 -0.36 -0.91 21.69
C LEU A 20 -0.22 -2.45 21.63
N GLU A 21 -0.44 -3.05 20.46
CA GLU A 21 -0.23 -4.49 20.24
C GLU A 21 0.81 -4.72 19.12
N PRO A 22 1.82 -5.56 19.34
CA PRO A 22 2.78 -5.91 18.30
C PRO A 22 2.09 -6.71 17.18
N GLN A 23 2.41 -6.38 15.93
CA GLN A 23 1.89 -7.10 14.77
C GLN A 23 2.78 -8.29 14.40
N PRO A 24 2.21 -9.32 13.75
CA PRO A 24 3.02 -10.41 13.19
C PRO A 24 3.96 -9.88 12.09
N ALA A 25 5.04 -10.63 11.82
CA ALA A 25 6.09 -10.21 10.90
C ALA A 25 5.57 -9.80 9.52
N THR A 26 4.59 -10.53 8.97
CA THR A 26 3.99 -10.27 7.64
C THR A 26 3.21 -8.96 7.57
N HIS A 27 2.91 -8.31 8.70
CA HIS A 27 2.15 -7.06 8.75
C HIS A 27 3.04 -5.84 9.00
N LEU A 28 4.35 -6.04 9.19
CA LEU A 28 5.28 -4.97 9.58
C LEU A 28 5.41 -3.87 8.51
N ALA A 29 5.41 -4.23 7.22
CA ALA A 29 5.48 -3.25 6.15
C ALA A 29 4.30 -2.25 6.21
N ARG A 30 3.08 -2.76 6.40
CA ARG A 30 1.85 -1.98 6.59
C ARG A 30 1.93 -1.12 7.84
N GLU A 31 2.34 -1.71 8.96
CA GLU A 31 2.45 -1.02 10.24
C GLU A 31 3.42 0.18 10.17
N PHE A 32 4.63 -0.04 9.63
CA PHE A 32 5.64 1.00 9.50
C PHE A 32 5.20 2.11 8.55
N MET A 33 4.55 1.77 7.43
CA MET A 33 3.98 2.74 6.51
C MET A 33 2.93 3.62 7.22
N ILE A 34 1.93 3.01 7.87
CA ILE A 34 0.85 3.72 8.56
C ILE A 34 1.41 4.64 9.65
N LYS A 35 2.28 4.13 10.52
CA LYS A 35 2.86 4.90 11.62
C LYS A 35 3.67 6.10 11.10
N THR A 36 4.48 5.89 10.07
CA THR A 36 5.28 6.96 9.45
C THR A 36 4.40 8.05 8.84
N ARG A 37 3.30 7.68 8.16
CA ARG A 37 2.35 8.63 7.57
C ARG A 37 1.58 9.41 8.62
N ARG A 38 1.07 8.75 9.67
CA ARG A 38 0.43 9.40 10.82
C ARG A 38 1.36 10.42 11.48
N ARG A 39 2.63 10.06 11.70
CA ARG A 39 3.64 10.98 12.26
C ARG A 39 3.87 12.21 11.37
N LYS A 40 3.75 12.06 10.06
CA LYS A 40 3.88 13.15 9.08
C LYS A 40 2.57 13.92 8.83
N GLY A 41 1.47 13.60 9.51
CA GLY A 41 0.18 14.24 9.29
C GLY A 41 -0.49 13.88 7.96
N LEU A 42 -0.12 12.75 7.36
CA LEU A 42 -0.68 12.29 6.08
C LEU A 42 -1.79 11.24 6.32
N SER A 43 -2.77 11.21 5.41
CA SER A 43 -3.78 10.14 5.39
C SER A 43 -3.11 8.77 5.26
N GLN A 44 -3.66 7.74 5.92
CA GLN A 44 -3.17 6.37 5.83
C GLN A 44 -3.43 5.75 4.47
N ASP A 45 -4.52 6.17 3.82
CA ASP A 45 -4.81 5.77 2.45
C ASP A 45 -3.85 6.45 1.49
N VAL A 46 -3.06 5.63 0.82
CA VAL A 46 -2.21 6.03 -0.29
C VAL A 46 -3.05 5.96 -1.55
N SER A 47 -3.32 7.11 -2.16
CA SER A 47 -4.01 7.22 -3.44
C SER A 47 -3.06 7.79 -4.48
N ILE A 48 -3.01 7.15 -5.64
CA ILE A 48 -2.22 7.60 -6.79
C ILE A 48 -2.91 8.70 -7.59
N ASN A 49 -4.22 8.91 -7.38
CA ASN A 49 -5.04 9.88 -8.12
C ASN A 49 -4.56 11.33 -7.97
N LYS A 50 -3.74 11.61 -6.94
CA LYS A 50 -3.15 12.94 -6.73
C LYS A 50 -1.89 13.18 -7.57
N PHE A 51 -1.38 12.16 -8.24
CA PHE A 51 -0.08 12.19 -8.92
C PHE A 51 -0.18 11.91 -10.41
N PHE A 52 -1.31 11.37 -10.88
CA PHE A 52 -1.50 11.02 -12.27
C PHE A 52 -2.81 11.61 -12.78
N ASP A 53 -2.76 12.13 -14.00
CA ASP A 53 -3.93 12.68 -14.69
C ASP A 53 -4.86 11.54 -15.16
N ASP A 54 -6.11 11.90 -15.46
CA ASP A 54 -7.16 10.95 -15.83
C ASP A 54 -6.78 9.98 -16.98
N PRO A 55 -6.12 10.41 -18.08
CA PRO A 55 -5.68 9.49 -19.12
C PRO A 55 -4.66 8.47 -18.59
N MET A 56 -3.79 8.94 -17.68
CA MET A 56 -2.80 8.19 -16.92
C MET A 56 -3.43 6.98 -16.21
N LEU A 57 -4.42 7.33 -15.39
CA LEU A 57 -5.16 6.43 -14.53
C LEU A 57 -6.00 5.43 -15.32
N LEU A 58 -6.63 5.87 -16.41
CA LEU A 58 -7.46 5.00 -17.25
C LEU A 58 -6.63 3.88 -17.90
N GLU A 59 -5.43 4.19 -18.39
CA GLU A 59 -4.55 3.17 -18.97
C GLU A 59 -4.01 2.21 -17.91
N LEU A 60 -3.67 2.70 -16.72
CA LEU A 60 -3.29 1.83 -15.60
C LEU A 60 -4.42 0.86 -15.21
N ALA A 61 -5.66 1.37 -15.11
CA ALA A 61 -6.82 0.54 -14.81
C ALA A 61 -7.06 -0.52 -15.90
N ARG A 62 -6.88 -0.14 -17.17
CA ARG A 62 -7.00 -1.07 -18.31
C ARG A 62 -5.95 -2.19 -18.23
N GLN A 63 -4.70 -1.86 -17.92
CA GLN A 63 -3.61 -2.82 -17.76
C GLN A 63 -3.84 -3.77 -16.58
N ASP A 64 -4.29 -3.26 -15.44
CA ASP A 64 -4.59 -4.08 -14.25
C ASP A 64 -5.69 -5.11 -14.55
N VAL A 65 -6.73 -4.71 -15.29
CA VAL A 65 -7.77 -5.64 -15.77
C VAL A 65 -7.17 -6.72 -16.69
N MET A 66 -6.32 -6.36 -17.65
CA MET A 66 -5.70 -7.34 -18.54
C MET A 66 -4.77 -8.33 -17.82
N LEU A 67 -4.11 -7.90 -16.75
CA LEU A 67 -3.19 -8.74 -15.98
C LEU A 67 -3.92 -9.66 -14.99
N ASN A 68 -4.93 -9.15 -14.30
CA ASN A 68 -5.67 -9.91 -13.28
C ASN A 68 -6.80 -10.77 -13.86
N TYR A 69 -7.31 -10.39 -15.02
CA TYR A 69 -8.28 -11.16 -15.79
C TYR A 69 -7.79 -11.25 -17.23
N PRO A 70 -6.78 -12.08 -17.51
CA PRO A 70 -6.25 -12.27 -18.86
C PRO A 70 -7.24 -13.10 -19.69
N LEU A 71 -8.47 -12.58 -19.85
CA LEU A 71 -9.61 -13.20 -20.52
C LEU A 71 -9.92 -14.64 -20.06
N LEU A 72 -10.97 -15.20 -20.65
CA LEU A 72 -11.06 -16.63 -20.92
C LEU A 72 -9.80 -17.13 -21.64
#